data_AF-A0A1N7GE84-F1
#
_entry.id   AF-A0A1N7GE84-F1
#
_cell.length_a   1.000
_cell.length_b   1.000
_cell.length_c   1.000
_cell.angle_alpha   90.00
_cell.angle_beta   90.00
_cell.angle_gamma   90.00
#
_symmetry.space_group_name_H-M   'P 1'
#
loop_
_entity.id
_entity.type
_entity.pdbx_description
1 polymer ?
#
loop_
_entity_poly.entity_id
_entity_poly.type
_entity_poly.pdbx_seq_one_letter_code
_entity_poly.pdbx_strand_id
1 'polypeptide(L)'
;MSGSDSSIKRSAGGGPGGPADCAIVFETTLASPDPRVIDDLGSSEILDVVSVEEPIRGVVAVVINGPTVGAITQQIIALRRCIELGNQYEAEVLHREGGSVRVQVRPR
;
A
#
# COMPACT_ATOMS: atom_id res chain seq x y z
N MET A 1 -28.81 -3.97 49.92
CA MET A 1 -27.59 -4.65 49.44
C MET A 1 -27.75 -4.79 47.94
N SER A 2 -27.21 -3.82 47.19
CA SER A 2 -27.39 -3.68 45.75
C SER A 2 -26.36 -4.54 45.02
N GLY A 3 -26.82 -5.33 44.06
CA GLY A 3 -26.09 -6.43 43.45
C GLY A 3 -25.00 -6.01 42.45
N SER A 4 -23.95 -6.83 42.47
CA SER A 4 -23.21 -7.35 41.32
C SER A 4 -22.68 -6.36 40.27
N ASP A 5 -21.48 -5.85 40.52
CA ASP A 5 -20.57 -5.34 39.49
C ASP A 5 -20.25 -6.43 38.45
N SER A 6 -20.97 -6.40 37.34
CA SER A 6 -20.69 -7.21 36.15
C SER A 6 -19.66 -6.49 35.29
N SER A 7 -18.42 -6.43 35.76
CA SER A 7 -17.31 -5.76 35.07
C SER A 7 -16.77 -6.56 33.88
N ILE A 8 -17.59 -7.01 32.93
CA ILE A 8 -17.11 -7.42 31.59
C ILE A 8 -18.22 -7.28 30.55
N LYS A 9 -18.18 -6.22 29.72
CA LYS A 9 -18.49 -6.34 28.27
C LYS A 9 -17.60 -5.42 27.45
N ARG A 10 -16.55 -6.06 26.93
CA ARG A 10 -15.91 -5.83 25.63
C ARG A 10 -16.73 -4.91 24.71
N SER A 11 -16.16 -3.76 24.39
CA SER A 11 -16.37 -3.13 23.09
C SER A 11 -14.99 -2.85 22.53
N ALA A 12 -14.45 -3.85 21.84
CA ALA A 12 -13.45 -3.65 20.80
C ALA A 12 -14.14 -2.89 19.67
N GLY A 13 -14.36 -1.58 19.89
CA GLY A 13 -14.81 -0.67 18.87
C GLY A 13 -13.60 -0.32 18.02
N GLY A 14 -13.37 -1.08 16.95
CA GLY A 14 -12.56 -0.62 15.84
C GLY A 14 -13.26 0.59 15.24
N GLY A 15 -12.96 1.77 15.77
CA GLY A 15 -13.41 3.03 15.21
C GLY A 15 -12.96 3.13 13.75
N PRO A 16 -13.70 3.87 12.90
CA PRO A 16 -13.25 4.14 11.55
C PRO A 16 -11.84 4.72 11.65
N GLY A 17 -10.90 4.08 10.95
CA GLY A 17 -9.51 4.44 11.09
C GLY A 17 -9.35 5.93 10.83
N GLY A 18 -8.79 6.65 11.79
CA GLY A 18 -8.54 8.07 11.64
C GLY A 18 -7.55 8.31 10.50
N PRO A 19 -7.34 9.56 10.07
CA PRO A 19 -6.31 9.88 9.08
C PRO A 19 -4.91 9.36 9.47
N ALA A 20 -4.65 9.15 10.76
CA ALA A 20 -3.43 8.49 11.26
C ALA A 20 -3.29 7.02 10.85
N ASP A 21 -4.40 6.29 10.68
CA ASP A 21 -4.38 4.87 10.29
C ASP A 21 -4.02 4.66 8.81
N CYS A 22 -4.12 5.73 8.00
CA CYS A 22 -3.71 5.75 6.60
C CYS A 22 -2.32 6.38 6.37
N ALA A 23 -1.62 6.80 7.43
CA ALA A 23 -0.24 7.28 7.37
C ALA A 23 0.76 6.11 7.24
N ILE A 24 0.55 5.25 6.24
CA ILE A 24 1.28 4.00 6.03
C ILE A 24 2.58 4.30 5.29
N VAL A 25 3.72 4.04 5.93
CA VAL A 25 5.05 4.14 5.31
C VAL A 25 5.80 2.82 5.52
N PHE A 26 6.32 2.23 4.45
CA PHE A 26 7.13 1.02 4.52
C PHE A 26 7.97 0.80 3.26
N GLU A 27 9.04 0.03 3.39
CA GLU A 27 9.82 -0.45 2.26
C GLU A 27 9.39 -1.84 1.86
N THR A 28 9.33 -2.11 0.56
CA THR A 28 8.96 -3.41 0.03
C THR A 28 9.62 -3.68 -1.32
N THR A 29 9.61 -4.94 -1.73
CA THR A 29 10.03 -5.34 -3.08
C THR A 29 8.80 -5.57 -3.93
N LEU A 30 8.77 -4.99 -5.13
CA LEU A 30 7.69 -5.22 -6.08
C LEU A 30 7.66 -6.69 -6.50
N ALA A 31 6.45 -7.26 -6.48
CA ALA A 31 6.21 -8.60 -6.99
C ALA A 31 5.97 -8.56 -8.51
N SER A 32 6.54 -9.54 -9.21
CA SER A 32 6.43 -9.69 -10.66
C SER A 32 6.68 -8.38 -11.43
N PRO A 33 7.82 -7.71 -11.21
CA PRO A 33 8.07 -6.45 -11.88
C PRO A 33 8.30 -6.67 -13.39
N ASP A 34 7.73 -5.80 -14.23
CA ASP A 34 7.84 -5.92 -15.70
C ASP A 34 9.25 -5.47 -16.15
N PRO A 35 10.10 -6.38 -16.64
CA PRO A 35 11.48 -6.05 -16.99
C PRO A 35 11.58 -4.97 -18.06
N ARG A 36 10.58 -4.84 -18.94
CA ARG A 36 10.56 -3.80 -19.98
C ARG A 36 10.43 -2.40 -19.39
N VAL A 37 9.78 -2.27 -18.23
CA VAL A 37 9.60 -0.99 -17.53
C VAL A 37 10.78 -0.72 -16.60
N ILE A 38 11.33 -1.76 -15.97
CA ILE A 38 12.49 -1.64 -15.04
C ILE A 38 13.73 -1.07 -15.74
N ASP A 39 13.96 -1.45 -17.00
CA ASP A 39 15.09 -0.98 -17.79
C ASP A 39 14.98 0.54 -18.09
N ASP A 40 13.76 1.03 -18.28
CA ASP A 40 13.47 2.44 -18.56
C ASP A 40 13.32 3.29 -17.28
N LEU A 41 13.19 2.66 -16.10
CA LEU A 41 12.99 3.35 -14.83
C LEU A 41 14.26 4.07 -14.35
N GLY A 42 14.11 5.25 -13.76
CA GLY A 42 15.19 5.94 -13.04
C GLY A 42 15.44 5.33 -11.66
N SER A 43 16.67 5.50 -11.14
CA SER A 43 16.88 5.41 -9.69
C SER A 43 16.25 6.64 -9.02
N SER A 44 15.47 6.46 -7.95
CA SER A 44 14.65 7.52 -7.31
C SER A 44 13.45 7.99 -8.15
N GLU A 45 13.00 7.20 -9.12
CA GLU A 45 11.73 7.44 -9.79
C GLU A 45 10.56 7.33 -8.79
N ILE A 46 9.56 8.19 -8.93
CA ILE A 46 8.32 8.14 -8.16
C ILE A 46 7.24 7.43 -8.96
N LEU A 47 6.71 6.35 -8.38
CA LEU A 47 5.61 5.57 -8.92
C LEU A 47 4.32 5.94 -8.20
N ASP A 48 3.20 5.88 -8.90
CA ASP A 48 1.87 6.01 -8.31
C ASP A 48 1.42 4.64 -7.78
N VAL A 49 0.69 4.63 -6.67
CA VAL A 49 0.21 3.39 -6.03
C VAL A 49 -1.29 3.35 -6.15
N VAL A 50 -1.77 2.42 -6.99
CA VAL A 50 -3.19 2.32 -7.34
C VAL A 50 -3.75 0.96 -6.95
N SER A 51 -4.99 0.95 -6.47
CA SER A 51 -5.75 -0.28 -6.29
C SER A 51 -6.35 -0.72 -7.62
N VAL A 52 -6.15 -1.98 -7.98
CA VAL A 52 -6.76 -2.62 -9.15
C VAL A 52 -7.82 -3.61 -8.70
N GLU A 53 -8.97 -3.61 -9.37
CA GLU A 53 -10.08 -4.53 -9.07
C GLU A 53 -10.12 -5.76 -9.99
N GLU A 54 -9.56 -5.65 -11.19
CA GLU A 54 -9.50 -6.70 -12.22
C GLU A 54 -8.11 -6.73 -12.89
N PRO A 55 -7.63 -7.91 -13.37
CA PRO A 55 -8.23 -9.24 -13.27
C PRO A 55 -8.03 -9.90 -11.89
N ILE A 56 -7.16 -9.35 -11.04
CA ILE A 56 -6.92 -9.81 -9.67
C ILE A 56 -6.98 -8.57 -8.77
N ARG A 57 -7.83 -8.61 -7.74
CA ARG A 57 -7.89 -7.53 -6.74
C ARG A 57 -6.55 -7.39 -6.05
N GLY A 58 -5.93 -6.23 -6.19
CA GLY A 58 -4.62 -5.97 -5.60
C GLY A 58 -4.25 -4.50 -5.57
N VAL A 59 -3.01 -4.23 -5.18
CA VAL A 59 -2.39 -2.91 -5.25
C VAL A 59 -1.16 -3.03 -6.12
N VAL A 60 -1.01 -2.12 -7.07
CA VAL A 60 0.09 -2.11 -8.02
C VAL A 60 0.78 -0.77 -8.00
N ALA A 61 2.10 -0.80 -8.24
CA ALA A 61 2.90 0.38 -8.51
C ALA A 61 2.89 0.62 -10.02
N VAL A 62 2.48 1.82 -10.43
CA VAL A 62 2.40 2.24 -11.84
C VAL A 62 3.30 3.44 -12.06
N VAL A 63 3.91 3.52 -13.23
CA VAL A 63 4.56 4.78 -13.64
C VAL A 63 3.47 5.84 -13.78
N ILE A 64 3.73 7.07 -13.35
CA ILE A 64 2.78 8.18 -13.49
C ILE A 64 2.41 8.33 -14.98
N ASN A 65 1.13 8.13 -15.31
CA ASN A 65 0.60 8.07 -16.69
C ASN A 65 1.22 6.98 -17.59
N GLY A 66 1.78 5.94 -17.02
CA GLY A 66 2.53 4.90 -17.74
C GLY A 66 2.07 3.48 -17.42
N PRO A 67 2.90 2.48 -17.79
CA PRO A 67 2.60 1.09 -17.55
C PRO A 67 2.75 0.70 -16.07
N THR A 68 2.12 -0.42 -15.71
CA THR A 68 2.32 -1.06 -14.41
C THR A 68 3.75 -1.58 -14.29
N VAL A 69 4.45 -1.16 -13.23
CA VAL A 69 5.81 -1.62 -12.93
C VAL A 69 5.76 -2.98 -12.25
N GLY A 70 4.88 -3.16 -11.27
CA GLY A 70 4.76 -4.40 -10.51
C GLY A 70 3.69 -4.31 -9.43
N ALA A 71 3.50 -5.39 -8.69
CA ALA A 71 2.51 -5.46 -7.62
C ALA A 71 3.11 -5.18 -6.24
N ILE A 72 2.35 -4.49 -5.38
CA ILE A 72 2.66 -4.31 -3.96
C ILE A 72 1.82 -5.31 -3.17
N THR A 73 2.48 -6.33 -2.63
CA THR A 73 1.83 -7.42 -1.88
C THR A 73 1.75 -7.12 -0.38
N GLN A 74 2.66 -6.30 0.12
CA GLN A 74 2.74 -5.95 1.53
C GLN A 74 1.67 -4.91 1.89
N GLN A 75 0.99 -5.13 3.03
CA GLN A 75 -0.08 -4.27 3.54
C GLN A 75 -1.23 -4.02 2.54
N ILE A 76 -1.46 -4.92 1.59
CA ILE A 76 -2.42 -4.77 0.48
C ILE A 76 -3.83 -4.42 0.96
N ILE A 77 -4.29 -5.01 2.07
CA ILE A 77 -5.63 -4.76 2.63
C ILE A 77 -5.74 -3.33 3.17
N ALA A 78 -4.70 -2.86 3.88
CA ALA A 78 -4.68 -1.52 4.47
C ALA A 78 -4.54 -0.44 3.40
N LEU A 79 -3.61 -0.62 2.46
CA LEU A 79 -3.44 0.27 1.31
C LEU A 79 -4.74 0.39 0.51
N ARG A 80 -5.35 -0.75 0.14
CA ARG A 80 -6.61 -0.74 -0.62
C ARG A 80 -7.71 0.00 0.12
N ARG A 81 -7.91 -0.30 1.42
CA ARG A 81 -8.91 0.41 2.24
C ARG A 81 -8.65 1.93 2.25
N CYS A 82 -7.40 2.36 2.41
CA CYS A 82 -7.08 3.77 2.46
C CYS A 82 -7.22 4.47 1.09
N ILE A 83 -6.87 3.78 0.00
CA ILE A 83 -7.11 4.25 -1.37
C ILE A 83 -8.61 4.39 -1.65
N GLU A 84 -9.42 3.40 -1.24
CA GLU A 84 -10.89 3.45 -1.32
C GLU A 84 -11.50 4.62 -0.51
N LEU A 85 -10.84 5.02 0.58
CA LEU A 85 -11.20 6.20 1.38
C LEU A 85 -10.75 7.54 0.75
N GLY A 86 -10.03 7.51 -0.39
CA GLY A 86 -9.55 8.68 -1.11
C GLY A 86 -8.11 9.12 -0.77
N ASN A 87 -7.35 8.32 -0.01
CA ASN A 87 -5.94 8.60 0.24
C ASN A 87 -5.10 8.19 -0.97
N GLN A 88 -4.08 8.99 -1.28
CA GLN A 88 -3.15 8.71 -2.36
C GLN A 88 -1.82 8.26 -1.78
N TYR A 89 -1.16 7.35 -2.49
CA TYR A 89 0.13 6.81 -2.10
C TYR A 89 1.08 6.87 -3.28
N GLU A 90 2.34 7.08 -2.99
CA GLU A 90 3.43 7.03 -3.95
C GLU A 90 4.49 6.03 -3.50
N ALA A 91 5.21 5.46 -4.46
CA ALA A 91 6.28 4.51 -4.22
C ALA A 91 7.57 5.01 -4.87
N GLU A 92 8.55 5.37 -4.05
CA GLU A 92 9.87 5.82 -4.52
C GLU A 92 10.80 4.63 -4.74
N VAL A 93 11.43 4.55 -5.92
CA VAL A 93 12.40 3.49 -6.23
C VAL A 93 13.71 3.71 -5.48
N LEU A 94 13.97 2.87 -4.47
CA LEU A 94 15.19 2.91 -3.67
C LEU A 94 16.35 2.20 -4.37
N HIS A 95 16.11 0.97 -4.83
CA HIS A 95 17.16 0.14 -5.42
C HIS A 95 16.61 -0.85 -6.44
N ARG A 96 17.44 -1.22 -7.41
CA ARG A 96 17.13 -2.22 -8.45
C ARG A 96 18.25 -3.23 -8.47
N GLU A 97 17.94 -4.50 -8.25
CA GLU A 97 18.94 -5.57 -8.19
C GLU A 97 18.41 -6.84 -8.84
N GLY A 98 19.09 -7.33 -9.87
CA GLY A 98 18.79 -8.63 -10.49
C GLY A 98 17.34 -8.83 -10.95
N GLY A 99 16.67 -7.76 -11.42
CA GLY A 99 15.26 -7.79 -11.81
C GLY A 99 14.26 -7.60 -10.66
N SER A 100 14.73 -7.41 -9.42
CA SER A 100 13.91 -6.99 -8.28
C SER A 100 13.97 -5.48 -8.12
N VAL A 101 12.84 -4.84 -7.83
CA VAL A 101 12.76 -3.40 -7.56
C VAL A 101 12.31 -3.20 -6.13
N ARG A 102 13.17 -2.57 -5.33
CA ARG A 102 12.83 -2.15 -3.97
C ARG A 102 12.31 -0.72 -4.00
N VAL A 103 11.15 -0.53 -3.39
CA VAL A 103 10.47 0.76 -3.31
C VAL A 103 10.14 1.13 -1.86
N GLN A 104 10.05 2.41 -1.58
CA GLN A 104 9.48 2.95 -0.35
C GLN A 104 8.10 3.50 -0.65
N VAL A 105 7.07 2.88 -0.07
CA VAL A 105 5.68 3.35 -0.16
C VAL A 105 5.44 4.38 0.93
N ARG A 106 4.83 5.50 0.58
CA ARG A 106 4.42 6.56 1.51
C ARG A 106 3.14 7.27 1.03
N PRO A 107 2.39 7.94 1.92
CA PRO A 107 1.27 8.78 1.52
C PRO A 107 1.76 9.97 0.68
N ARG A 108 0.95 10.40 -0.28
CA ARG A 108 1.19 11.59 -1.10
C ARG A 108 0.63 12.86 -0.46
#